data_AF-A0A931CG61-F1
#
_entry.id   AF-A0A931CG61-F1
#
_cell.length_a   1.000
_cell.length_b   1.000
_cell.length_c   1.000
_cell.angle_alpha   90.00
_cell.angle_beta   90.00
_cell.angle_gamma   90.00
#
_symmetry.space_group_name_H-M   'P 1'
#
loop_
_entity.id
_entity.type
_entity.pdbx_description
1 polymer ?
#
loop_
_entity_poly.entity_id
_entity_poly.type
_entity_poly.pdbx_seq_one_letter_code
_entity_poly.pdbx_strand_id
1 'polypeptide(L)'
;MLVSDQRAHQRHVRALLEPTCTFAGILGERAWQPPQPIMLAVDDLTDFLWQMEIAVLEEAPLYEIPWGSRDGLEPFAVHHGPWSASTCAAVLRLWYEAGWIGLYFRDPPPGWNVAPAEWRNRLIGGEDLAAQDAYGLLERPERWMLEHADGHVQPYRTVEGEIAPREQWFEHVIETARTLLLKQ
;
A
#
# COMPACT_ATOMS: atom_id res chain seq x y z
N MET A 1 13.96 7.77 -51.70
CA MET A 1 13.10 8.75 -52.39
C MET A 1 13.08 8.39 -53.87
N LEU A 2 12.11 7.59 -54.30
CA LEU A 2 11.82 7.33 -55.72
C LEU A 2 10.31 7.17 -55.81
N VAL A 3 9.70 8.25 -56.27
CA VAL A 3 8.28 8.36 -56.63
C VAL A 3 8.16 7.73 -58.02
N SER A 4 7.18 6.86 -58.22
CA SER A 4 6.66 6.57 -59.56
C SER A 4 5.16 6.37 -59.45
N ASP A 5 4.47 7.46 -59.78
CA ASP A 5 3.07 7.60 -60.14
C ASP A 5 2.84 6.91 -61.48
N GLN A 6 1.80 6.07 -61.61
CA GLN A 6 1.05 6.03 -62.86
C GLN A 6 -0.39 5.53 -62.66
N ARG A 7 -1.29 6.40 -63.13
CA ARG A 7 -2.73 6.37 -63.06
C ARG A 7 -3.38 5.38 -64.03
N ALA A 8 -4.63 5.06 -63.68
CA ALA A 8 -5.84 5.16 -64.50
C ALA A 8 -6.46 3.89 -65.13
N HIS A 9 -7.77 3.75 -64.82
CA HIS A 9 -8.89 3.39 -65.71
C HIS A 9 -9.03 1.89 -66.11
N GLN A 10 -10.20 1.24 -66.18
CA GLN A 10 -11.60 1.66 -66.25
C GLN A 10 -12.53 0.42 -66.10
N ARG A 11 -13.74 0.67 -65.54
CA ARG A 11 -15.09 0.17 -65.94
C ARG A 11 -15.54 -1.30 -65.77
N HIS A 12 -16.58 -1.42 -64.93
CA HIS A 12 -17.89 -2.07 -65.14
C HIS A 12 -17.97 -3.55 -65.55
N VAL A 13 -18.62 -4.38 -64.71
CA VAL A 13 -19.90 -5.07 -65.02
C VAL A 13 -20.64 -5.38 -63.70
N ARG A 14 -21.96 -5.16 -63.71
CA ARG A 14 -22.94 -5.37 -62.63
C ARG A 14 -23.68 -6.69 -62.88
N ALA A 15 -23.78 -7.56 -61.88
CA ALA A 15 -24.83 -8.59 -61.71
C ALA A 15 -24.73 -9.10 -60.25
N LEU A 16 -25.52 -8.56 -59.31
CA LEU A 16 -26.80 -9.14 -58.87
C LEU A 16 -26.77 -10.66 -58.81
N LEU A 17 -26.66 -11.19 -57.59
CA LEU A 17 -27.42 -12.32 -57.04
C LEU A 17 -27.05 -12.41 -55.54
N GLU A 18 -27.87 -11.80 -54.68
CA GLU A 18 -28.05 -12.36 -53.33
C GLU A 18 -28.97 -13.57 -53.43
N PRO A 19 -28.80 -14.58 -52.57
CA PRO A 19 -29.72 -14.60 -51.43
C PRO A 19 -29.08 -15.01 -50.10
N THR A 20 -29.45 -14.26 -49.07
CA THR A 20 -29.78 -14.72 -47.71
C THR A 20 -28.77 -15.64 -47.01
N CYS A 21 -27.91 -15.04 -46.18
CA CYS A 21 -27.48 -15.70 -44.97
C CYS A 21 -28.17 -15.04 -43.77
N THR A 22 -29.31 -15.62 -43.40
CA THR A 22 -29.96 -15.40 -42.12
C THR A 22 -28.99 -15.82 -41.02
N PHE A 23 -28.39 -14.86 -40.32
CA PHE A 23 -27.79 -15.11 -39.01
C PHE A 23 -28.49 -14.22 -37.98
N ALA A 24 -29.63 -14.72 -37.51
CA ALA A 24 -30.19 -14.30 -36.24
C ALA A 24 -29.27 -14.83 -35.14
N GLY A 25 -28.38 -13.98 -34.65
CA GLY A 25 -27.47 -14.25 -33.54
C GLY A 25 -27.46 -13.07 -32.58
N ILE A 26 -28.49 -13.01 -31.73
CA ILE A 26 -28.51 -12.44 -30.37
C ILE A 26 -27.54 -11.27 -30.16
N LEU A 27 -27.97 -10.06 -30.54
CA LEU A 27 -27.45 -8.83 -29.96
C LEU A 27 -27.94 -8.74 -28.51
N GLY A 28 -27.16 -9.34 -27.60
CA GLY A 28 -27.18 -8.95 -26.20
C GLY A 28 -26.30 -7.72 -26.06
N GLU A 29 -26.90 -6.54 -26.06
CA GLU A 29 -26.27 -5.28 -25.67
C GLU A 29 -25.63 -5.46 -24.29
N ARG A 30 -24.34 -5.78 -24.22
CA ARG A 30 -23.57 -5.51 -23.01
C ARG A 30 -23.38 -4.00 -22.97
N ALA A 31 -24.34 -3.33 -22.34
CA ALA A 31 -24.16 -1.99 -21.84
C ALA A 31 -22.80 -1.91 -21.16
N TRP A 32 -21.97 -0.96 -21.60
CA TRP A 32 -20.77 -0.59 -20.87
C TRP A 32 -21.19 -0.27 -19.44
N GLN A 33 -20.80 -1.12 -18.50
CA GLN A 33 -20.99 -0.83 -17.08
C GLN A 33 -19.82 0.04 -16.65
N PRO A 34 -20.07 1.21 -16.02
CA PRO A 34 -19.01 1.91 -15.33
C PRO A 34 -18.40 0.98 -14.27
N PRO A 35 -17.11 1.11 -13.94
CA PRO A 35 -16.52 0.36 -12.84
C PRO A 35 -17.38 0.53 -11.59
N GLN A 36 -17.72 -0.61 -10.99
CA GLN A 36 -18.57 -0.68 -9.80
C GLN A 36 -17.88 0.04 -8.61
N PRO A 37 -18.65 0.50 -7.60
CA PRO A 37 -18.12 1.21 -6.44
C PRO A 37 -17.03 0.40 -5.73
N ILE A 38 -16.04 1.10 -5.16
CA ILE A 38 -14.83 0.59 -4.48
C ILE A 38 -15.22 -0.45 -3.43
N MET A 39 -15.27 -1.71 -3.86
CA MET A 39 -15.27 -2.87 -3.00
C MET A 39 -13.81 -3.28 -3.00
N LEU A 40 -13.06 -2.92 -1.94
CA LEU A 40 -11.66 -3.35 -1.80
C LEU A 40 -11.57 -4.83 -2.16
N ALA A 41 -10.72 -5.18 -3.12
CA ALA A 41 -10.46 -6.57 -3.40
C ALA A 41 -9.89 -7.19 -2.12
N VAL A 42 -10.24 -8.44 -1.81
CA VAL A 42 -9.64 -9.18 -0.69
C VAL A 42 -8.10 -9.13 -0.79
N ASP A 43 -7.61 -9.10 -2.02
CA ASP A 43 -6.19 -8.96 -2.36
C ASP A 43 -5.56 -7.66 -1.82
N ASP A 44 -6.26 -6.51 -1.87
CA ASP A 44 -5.72 -5.23 -1.38
C ASP A 44 -5.58 -5.20 0.15
N LEU A 45 -6.56 -5.78 0.85
CA LEU A 45 -6.53 -5.88 2.32
C LEU A 45 -5.44 -6.85 2.77
N THR A 46 -5.33 -7.99 2.10
CA THR A 46 -4.28 -8.98 2.37
C THR A 46 -2.90 -8.39 2.09
N ASP A 47 -2.72 -7.68 0.98
CA ASP A 47 -1.48 -6.99 0.63
C ASP A 47 -1.07 -5.98 1.70
N PHE A 48 -2.00 -5.11 2.10
CA PHE A 48 -1.77 -4.15 3.16
C PHE A 48 -1.32 -4.80 4.47
N LEU A 49 -2.02 -5.83 4.95
CA LEU A 49 -1.67 -6.50 6.21
C LEU A 49 -0.34 -7.25 6.12
N TRP A 50 -0.03 -7.86 4.98
CA TRP A 50 1.27 -8.49 4.74
C TRP A 50 2.40 -7.46 4.77
N GLN A 51 2.22 -6.31 4.14
CA GLN A 51 3.24 -5.26 4.07
C GLN A 51 3.41 -4.56 5.43
N MET A 52 2.35 -4.39 6.22
CA MET A 52 2.45 -3.92 7.60
C MET A 52 3.25 -4.88 8.49
N GLU A 53 3.05 -6.18 8.36
CA GLU A 53 3.83 -7.18 9.10
C GLU A 53 5.30 -7.19 8.66
N ILE A 54 5.57 -7.12 7.35
CA ILE A 54 6.93 -7.00 6.81
C ILE A 54 7.62 -5.75 7.36
N ALA A 55 6.92 -4.60 7.41
CA ALA A 55 7.47 -3.37 7.97
C ALA A 55 7.88 -3.52 9.45
N VAL A 56 7.15 -4.31 10.24
CA VAL A 56 7.53 -4.63 11.63
C VAL A 56 8.72 -5.60 11.67
N LEU A 57 8.74 -6.61 10.78
CA LEU A 57 9.83 -7.59 10.71
C LEU A 57 11.17 -6.95 10.29
N GLU A 58 11.11 -6.00 9.37
CA GLU A 58 12.27 -5.27 8.85
C GLU A 58 12.62 -4.04 9.71
N GLU A 59 11.82 -3.77 10.74
CA GLU A 59 11.95 -2.62 11.62
C GLU A 59 11.98 -1.31 10.81
N ALA A 60 11.09 -1.19 9.83
CA ALA A 60 11.02 -0.06 8.91
C ALA A 60 10.72 1.26 9.66
N PRO A 61 11.43 2.37 9.36
CA PRO A 61 11.11 3.68 9.92
C PRO A 61 9.66 4.09 9.63
N LEU A 62 8.99 4.69 10.61
CA LEU A 62 7.59 5.14 10.49
C LEU A 62 7.32 6.04 9.28
N TYR A 63 8.31 6.83 8.81
CA TYR A 63 8.14 7.66 7.61
C TYR A 63 8.02 6.84 6.31
N GLU A 64 8.55 5.62 6.27
CA GLU A 64 8.55 4.77 5.07
C GLU A 64 7.27 3.95 4.94
N ILE A 65 6.71 3.49 6.07
CA ILE A 65 5.56 2.57 6.10
C ILE A 65 4.38 3.05 5.22
N PRO A 66 3.95 4.33 5.29
CA PRO A 66 2.84 4.81 4.45
C PRO A 66 3.17 4.89 2.95
N TRP A 67 4.45 5.00 2.58
CA TRP A 67 4.88 5.07 1.19
C TRP A 67 4.77 3.72 0.49
N GLY A 68 4.74 2.64 1.26
CA GLY A 68 4.71 1.28 0.75
C GLY A 68 6.06 0.85 0.20
N SER A 69 6.06 -0.20 -0.60
CA SER A 69 7.27 -0.85 -1.08
C SER A 69 7.16 -1.17 -2.57
N ARG A 70 8.32 -1.48 -3.15
CA ARG A 70 8.44 -1.86 -4.56
C ARG A 70 9.35 -3.07 -4.66
N ASP A 71 8.78 -4.18 -5.08
CA ASP A 71 9.49 -5.45 -5.15
C ASP A 71 9.88 -5.77 -6.60
N GLY A 72 11.16 -6.08 -6.80
CA GLY A 72 11.70 -6.49 -8.10
C GLY A 72 12.21 -5.35 -8.99
N LEU A 73 12.70 -5.72 -10.18
CA LEU A 73 13.27 -4.81 -11.17
C LEU A 73 12.29 -4.54 -12.32
N GLU A 74 12.38 -3.36 -12.93
CA GLU A 74 11.63 -3.06 -14.16
C GLU A 74 11.93 -4.10 -15.27
N PRO A 75 10.92 -4.50 -16.08
CA PRO A 75 9.53 -4.05 -16.11
C PRO A 75 8.55 -4.87 -15.23
N PHE A 76 9.06 -5.72 -14.33
CA PHE A 76 8.27 -6.72 -13.60
C PHE A 76 8.04 -6.35 -12.13
N ALA A 77 8.21 -5.08 -11.77
CA ALA A 77 8.12 -4.67 -10.38
C ALA A 77 6.68 -4.69 -9.89
N VAL A 78 6.50 -5.19 -8.67
CA VAL A 78 5.24 -5.13 -7.93
C VAL A 78 5.29 -3.89 -7.04
N HIS A 79 4.19 -3.14 -7.02
CA HIS A 79 4.04 -1.94 -6.21
C HIS A 79 3.02 -2.22 -5.12
N HIS A 80 3.43 -1.98 -3.87
CA HIS A 80 2.61 -2.12 -2.69
C HIS A 80 2.31 -0.73 -2.14
N GLY A 81 1.04 -0.46 -1.83
CA GLY A 81 0.61 0.87 -1.41
C GLY A 81 0.71 1.92 -2.52
N PRO A 82 0.79 3.22 -2.17
CA PRO A 82 0.88 3.78 -0.82
C PRO A 82 -0.43 3.61 -0.02
N TRP A 83 -0.36 3.79 1.30
CA TRP A 83 -1.53 3.83 2.17
C TRP A 83 -1.53 5.08 3.05
N SER A 84 -2.70 5.50 3.53
CA SER A 84 -2.77 6.60 4.48
C SER A 84 -2.00 6.29 5.77
N ALA A 85 -1.17 7.22 6.22
CA ALA A 85 -0.42 7.08 7.47
C ALA A 85 -1.34 6.82 8.68
N SER A 86 -2.54 7.39 8.68
CA SER A 86 -3.56 7.11 9.71
C SER A 86 -4.04 5.67 9.74
N THR A 87 -4.13 4.99 8.59
CA THR A 87 -4.51 3.57 8.55
C THR A 87 -3.36 2.69 9.02
N CYS A 88 -2.12 2.99 8.61
CA CYS A 88 -0.93 2.30 9.12
C CYS A 88 -0.82 2.45 10.65
N ALA A 89 -1.00 3.68 11.16
CA ALA A 89 -0.95 3.97 12.59
C ALA A 89 -2.03 3.26 13.40
N ALA A 90 -3.25 3.15 12.87
CA ALA A 90 -4.31 2.40 13.53
C ALA A 90 -3.94 0.92 13.72
N VAL A 91 -3.34 0.29 12.71
CA VAL A 91 -2.86 -1.11 12.80
C VAL A 91 -1.72 -1.24 13.81
N LEU A 92 -0.68 -0.40 13.69
CA LEU A 92 0.46 -0.43 14.63
C LEU A 92 0.01 -0.19 16.07
N ARG A 93 -0.95 0.72 16.29
CA ARG A 93 -1.50 1.00 17.62
C ARG A 93 -2.19 -0.22 18.22
N LEU A 94 -2.97 -0.96 17.43
CA LEU A 94 -3.63 -2.18 17.91
C LEU A 94 -2.60 -3.27 18.25
N TRP A 95 -1.58 -3.47 17.42
CA TRP A 95 -0.49 -4.40 17.74
C TRP A 95 0.35 -3.96 18.95
N TYR A 96 0.53 -2.65 19.13
CA TYR A 96 1.21 -2.09 20.31
C TYR A 96 0.36 -2.31 21.59
N GLU A 97 -0.95 -2.06 21.51
CA GLU A 97 -1.90 -2.31 22.61
C GLU A 97 -1.96 -3.81 22.99
N ALA A 98 -1.83 -4.70 22.01
CA ALA A 98 -1.72 -6.15 22.23
C ALA A 98 -0.37 -6.58 22.83
N GLY A 99 0.60 -5.66 22.93
CA GLY A 99 1.94 -5.93 23.40
C GLY A 99 2.80 -6.72 22.42
N TRP A 100 2.42 -6.78 21.14
CA TRP A 100 3.13 -7.54 20.09
C TRP A 100 4.25 -6.75 19.44
N ILE A 101 4.18 -5.42 19.48
CA ILE A 101 5.27 -4.56 19.06
C ILE A 101 5.69 -3.61 20.17
N GLY A 102 6.98 -3.26 20.17
CA GLY A 102 7.50 -2.06 20.81
C GLY A 102 7.87 -1.03 19.75
N LEU A 103 8.22 0.17 20.21
CA LEU A 103 8.77 1.25 19.37
C LEU A 103 10.11 1.68 19.93
N TYR A 104 11.13 1.72 19.09
CA TYR A 104 12.46 2.19 19.46
C TYR A 104 12.95 3.26 18.48
N PHE A 105 13.96 4.00 18.90
CA PHE A 105 14.62 5.00 18.08
C PHE A 105 16.11 4.74 18.04
N ARG A 106 16.64 4.55 16.82
CA ARG A 106 18.08 4.55 16.57
C ARG A 106 18.50 5.88 15.97
N ASP A 107 19.66 6.35 16.38
CA ASP A 107 20.21 7.58 15.83
C ASP A 107 20.45 7.48 14.31
N PRO A 108 19.92 8.43 13.52
CA PRO A 108 20.23 8.51 12.10
C PRO A 108 21.74 8.67 11.86
N PRO A 109 22.25 8.22 10.69
CA PRO A 109 23.66 8.40 10.37
C PRO A 109 24.12 9.87 10.45
N PRO A 110 25.38 10.12 10.83
CA PRO A 110 25.92 11.49 10.85
C PRO A 110 25.73 12.21 9.51
N GLY A 111 25.29 13.46 9.57
CA GLY A 111 25.06 14.30 8.38
C GLY A 111 23.61 14.35 7.91
N TRP A 112 22.72 13.54 8.48
CA TRP A 112 21.27 13.67 8.26
C TRP A 112 20.73 14.85 9.07
N ASN A 113 19.94 15.71 8.41
CA ASN A 113 19.30 16.86 9.05
C ASN A 113 17.95 16.44 9.66
N VAL A 114 17.99 15.76 10.81
CA VAL A 114 16.79 15.28 11.51
C VAL A 114 16.53 16.15 12.74
N ALA A 115 15.37 16.82 12.76
CA ALA A 115 14.93 17.59 13.92
C ALA A 115 14.68 16.68 15.13
N PRO A 116 15.17 17.03 16.33
CA PRO A 116 14.99 16.19 17.52
C PRO A 116 13.54 16.24 18.02
N ALA A 117 13.04 15.12 18.54
CA ALA A 117 11.75 15.06 19.19
C ALA A 117 11.85 15.27 20.71
N GLU A 118 10.77 15.76 21.33
CA GLU A 118 10.72 16.05 22.77
C GLU A 118 10.88 14.80 23.66
N TRP A 119 10.50 13.62 23.16
CA TRP A 119 10.60 12.35 23.89
C TRP A 119 12.02 11.78 23.94
N ARG A 120 12.97 12.36 23.21
CA ARG A 120 14.32 11.81 23.06
C ARG A 120 15.09 11.66 24.38
N ASN A 121 14.86 12.55 25.34
CA ASN A 121 15.49 12.46 26.67
C ASN A 121 14.73 11.54 27.65
N ARG A 122 13.65 10.87 27.19
CA ARG A 122 12.81 9.96 27.97
C ARG A 122 12.90 8.51 27.51
N LEU A 123 13.85 8.19 26.62
CA LEU A 123 14.06 6.82 26.16
C LEU A 123 14.42 5.87 27.31
N ILE A 124 13.84 4.69 27.28
CA ILE A 124 14.09 3.59 28.22
C ILE A 124 15.20 2.72 27.63
N GLY A 125 16.17 2.33 28.45
CA GLY A 125 17.30 1.51 27.97
C GLY A 125 18.20 2.20 26.94
N GLY A 126 17.96 3.47 26.62
CA GLY A 126 18.71 4.26 25.65
C GLY A 126 18.07 4.33 24.26
N GLU A 127 17.12 3.46 23.94
CA GLU A 127 16.56 3.34 22.58
C GLU A 127 15.03 3.19 22.56
N ASP A 128 14.41 2.58 23.59
CA ASP A 128 12.98 2.30 23.59
C ASP A 128 12.14 3.53 23.96
N LEU A 129 11.03 3.75 23.26
CA LEU A 129 10.08 4.80 23.64
C LEU A 129 9.35 4.40 24.92
N ALA A 130 9.22 5.35 25.85
CA ALA A 130 8.32 5.20 26.98
C ALA A 130 6.87 5.06 26.49
N ALA A 131 6.04 4.29 27.21
CA ALA A 131 4.70 3.93 26.75
C ALA A 131 3.84 5.15 26.34
N GLN A 132 3.86 6.22 27.15
CA GLN A 132 3.12 7.44 26.83
C GLN A 132 3.58 8.11 25.52
N ASP A 133 4.88 8.08 25.24
CA ASP A 133 5.46 8.67 24.04
C ASP A 133 5.16 7.81 22.80
N ALA A 134 5.22 6.48 22.93
CA ALA A 134 4.83 5.54 21.88
C ALA A 134 3.35 5.72 21.49
N TYR A 135 2.43 5.73 22.47
CA TYR A 135 1.01 6.01 22.23
C TYR A 135 0.82 7.38 21.56
N GLY A 136 1.42 8.44 22.11
CA GLY A 136 1.26 9.79 21.59
C GLY A 136 1.81 9.99 20.17
N LEU A 137 2.77 9.17 19.76
CA LEU A 137 3.33 9.14 18.41
C LEU A 137 2.42 8.37 17.42
N LEU A 138 1.87 7.22 17.84
CA LEU A 138 0.93 6.45 17.02
C LEU A 138 -0.44 7.15 16.86
N GLU A 139 -0.82 8.06 17.76
CA GLU A 139 -2.00 8.91 17.60
C GLU A 139 -1.80 10.07 16.61
N ARG A 140 -0.56 10.38 16.23
CA ARG A 140 -0.21 11.55 15.43
C ARG A 140 0.65 11.19 14.21
N PRO A 141 0.09 10.40 13.26
CA PRO A 141 0.80 9.94 12.07
C PRO A 141 1.26 11.07 11.14
N GLU A 142 0.68 12.27 11.25
CA GLU A 142 1.15 13.47 10.55
C GLU A 142 2.58 13.89 10.95
N ARG A 143 3.12 13.34 12.04
CA ARG A 143 4.48 13.60 12.52
C ARG A 143 5.52 12.66 11.93
N TRP A 144 5.12 11.61 11.21
CA TRP A 144 6.03 10.59 10.67
C TRP A 144 6.74 11.11 9.41
N MET A 145 7.66 12.06 9.61
CA MET A 145 8.35 12.77 8.54
C MET A 145 9.82 12.38 8.49
N LEU A 146 10.37 12.26 7.28
CA LEU A 146 11.79 11.98 7.05
C LEU A 146 12.73 12.97 7.75
N GLU A 147 12.33 14.24 7.88
CA GLU A 147 13.17 15.29 8.47
C GLU A 147 12.99 15.45 9.99
N HIS A 148 12.23 14.56 10.64
CA HIS A 148 11.91 14.65 12.06
C HIS A 148 12.10 13.31 12.77
N ALA A 149 12.64 13.32 14.00
CA ALA A 149 12.98 12.10 14.73
C ALA A 149 11.78 11.15 14.94
N ASP A 150 10.56 11.70 14.99
CA ASP A 150 9.31 10.93 15.02
C ASP A 150 9.18 9.94 13.84
N GLY A 151 9.59 10.33 12.63
CA GLY A 151 9.54 9.46 11.46
C GLY A 151 10.58 8.35 11.49
N HIS A 152 11.65 8.52 12.25
CA HIS A 152 12.76 7.57 12.37
C HIS A 152 12.58 6.55 13.50
N VAL A 153 11.46 6.62 14.22
CA VAL A 153 11.07 5.56 15.15
C VAL A 153 10.76 4.31 14.33
N GLN A 154 11.12 3.14 14.88
CA GLN A 154 11.01 1.85 14.24
C GLN A 154 10.16 0.93 15.13
N PRO A 155 9.14 0.25 14.58
CA PRO A 155 8.49 -0.83 15.30
C PRO A 155 9.39 -2.06 15.31
N TYR A 156 9.36 -2.83 16.39
CA TYR A 156 10.01 -4.12 16.49
C TYR A 156 9.08 -5.11 17.16
N ARG A 157 9.28 -6.41 16.92
CA ARG A 157 8.48 -7.43 17.61
C ARG A 157 8.97 -7.61 19.04
N THR A 158 8.02 -7.64 19.97
CA THR A 158 8.31 -8.10 21.33
C THR A 158 8.39 -9.62 21.37
N VAL A 159 8.80 -10.17 22.51
CA VAL A 159 8.76 -11.62 22.75
C VAL A 159 7.34 -12.16 22.54
N GLU A 160 6.32 -11.45 23.02
CA GLU A 160 4.92 -11.78 22.85
C GLU A 160 4.50 -11.74 21.37
N GLY A 161 4.98 -10.76 20.61
CA GLY A 161 4.74 -10.67 19.17
C GLY A 161 5.41 -11.78 18.36
N GLU A 162 6.59 -12.22 18.77
CA GLU A 162 7.34 -13.29 18.11
C GLU A 162 6.71 -14.67 18.31
N ILE A 163 6.09 -14.91 19.47
CA ILE A 163 5.39 -16.17 19.74
C ILE A 163 3.96 -16.19 19.20
N ALA A 164 3.36 -15.02 18.95
CA ALA A 164 2.00 -14.92 18.43
C ALA A 164 1.94 -15.43 16.97
N PRO A 165 1.05 -16.38 16.65
CA PRO A 165 0.84 -16.83 15.28
C PRO A 165 0.43 -15.68 14.36
N ARG A 166 0.93 -15.69 13.12
CA ARG A 166 0.63 -14.68 12.09
C ARG A 166 -0.86 -14.44 11.90
N GLU A 167 -1.66 -15.50 11.95
CA GLU A 167 -3.11 -15.42 11.79
C GLU A 167 -3.73 -14.53 12.89
N GLN A 168 -3.21 -14.58 14.12
CA GLN A 168 -3.68 -13.74 15.22
C GLN A 168 -3.35 -12.27 14.98
N TRP A 169 -2.17 -11.97 14.42
CA TRP A 169 -1.80 -10.60 14.05
C TRP A 169 -2.85 -9.99 13.11
N PHE A 170 -3.27 -10.74 12.10
CA PHE A 170 -4.23 -10.26 11.11
C PHE A 170 -5.65 -10.22 11.64
N GLU A 171 -6.12 -11.29 12.30
CA GLU A 171 -7.45 -11.36 12.88
C GLU A 171 -7.72 -10.21 13.87
N HIS A 172 -6.68 -9.78 14.61
CA HIS A 172 -6.79 -8.69 15.57
C HIS A 172 -7.11 -7.32 14.93
N VAL A 173 -6.69 -7.11 13.68
CA VAL A 173 -6.77 -5.79 13.02
C VAL A 173 -7.62 -5.79 11.75
N ILE A 174 -8.04 -6.96 11.25
CA ILE A 174 -8.65 -7.11 9.91
C ILE A 174 -9.90 -6.24 9.72
N GLU A 175 -10.75 -6.11 10.74
CA GLU A 175 -11.98 -5.32 10.63
C GLU A 175 -11.69 -3.80 10.65
N THR A 176 -10.74 -3.38 11.49
CA THR A 176 -10.26 -1.99 11.52
C THR A 176 -9.59 -1.60 10.21
N ALA A 177 -8.67 -2.43 9.72
CA ALA A 177 -7.97 -2.22 8.46
C ALA A 177 -8.96 -2.14 7.29
N ARG A 178 -9.91 -3.08 7.18
CA ARG A 178 -10.97 -3.08 6.17
C ARG A 178 -11.79 -1.80 6.21
N THR A 179 -12.23 -1.39 7.40
CA THR A 179 -13.05 -0.18 7.57
C THR A 179 -12.30 1.08 7.18
N LEU A 180 -11.01 1.18 7.50
CA LEU A 180 -10.22 2.37 7.23
C LEU A 180 -9.79 2.48 5.78
N LEU A 181 -9.41 1.37 5.13
CA LEU A 181 -9.07 1.36 3.71
C LEU A 181 -10.25 1.78 2.82
N LEU A 182 -11.49 1.48 3.22
CA LEU A 182 -12.70 1.91 2.48
C LEU A 182 -12.96 3.42 2.55
N LYS A 183 -12.29 4.14 3.45
CA LYS A 183 -12.48 5.59 3.69
C LYS A 183 -11.36 6.45 3.09
N GLN A 184 -10.36 5.84 2.47
CA GLN A 184 -9.22 6.54 1.88
C GLN A 184 -9.55 7.15 0.52
#